data_AF-A0A7L2V4C2-F1
#
_entry.id   AF-A0A7L2V4C2-F1
#
_cell.length_a   1.000
_cell.length_b   1.000
_cell.length_c   1.000
_cell.angle_alpha   90.00
_cell.angle_beta   90.00
_cell.angle_gamma   90.00
#
_symmetry.space_group_name_H-M   'P 1'
#
loop_
_entity.id
_entity.type
_entity.pdbx_description
1 polymer ?
#
loop_
_entity_poly.entity_id
_entity_poly.type
_entity_poly.pdbx_seq_one_letter_code
_entity_poly.pdbx_strand_id
1 'polypeptide(L)'
;ADNQAAVASALSASLGVVKDALDEMERALVEGQDPYSDIMEDEELGFRGNRDTYWSEADRKLLSSCMGLMKASKACLKKVLGVVKAYGKADSPEQITQLDDLADIANEISPSVDELALSIYPPMNQLTVRLNAAKLASVLKKVLEITKTSHVCPPSEEGWVQFLTGAVDHNMNKIKNFTQGQL
;
A
#
# COMPACT_ATOMS: atom_id res chain seq x y z
N ALA A 1 -24.54 -13.90 -14.26
CA ALA A 1 -24.59 -13.60 -12.81
C ALA A 1 -23.33 -14.03 -12.05
N ASP A 2 -22.32 -14.64 -12.70
CA ASP A 2 -21.14 -15.18 -12.00
C ASP A 2 -19.99 -14.15 -11.90
N ASN A 3 -19.71 -13.38 -12.96
CA ASN A 3 -18.49 -12.58 -13.02
C ASN A 3 -18.37 -11.50 -11.94
N GLN A 4 -19.43 -10.73 -11.70
CA GLN A 4 -19.44 -9.70 -10.66
C GLN A 4 -19.16 -10.29 -9.28
N ALA A 5 -19.73 -11.46 -8.96
CA ALA A 5 -19.53 -12.13 -7.68
C ALA A 5 -18.11 -12.67 -7.55
N ALA A 6 -17.56 -13.24 -8.62
CA ALA A 6 -16.17 -13.71 -8.68
C ALA A 6 -15.19 -12.55 -8.45
N VAL A 7 -15.35 -11.43 -9.16
CA VAL A 7 -14.51 -10.23 -8.99
C VAL A 7 -14.66 -9.63 -7.60
N ALA A 8 -15.87 -9.54 -7.07
CA ALA A 8 -16.08 -9.07 -5.69
C ALA A 8 -15.43 -10.00 -4.65
N SER A 9 -15.42 -11.31 -4.88
CA SER A 9 -14.73 -12.28 -4.04
C SER A 9 -13.21 -12.09 -4.08
N ALA A 10 -12.62 -11.96 -5.27
CA ALA A 10 -11.20 -11.72 -5.45
C ALA A 10 -10.74 -10.42 -4.77
N LEU A 11 -11.46 -9.31 -4.99
CA LEU A 11 -11.21 -8.04 -4.32
C LEU A 11 -11.31 -8.13 -2.80
N SER A 12 -12.26 -8.92 -2.29
CA SER A 12 -12.42 -9.13 -0.85
C SER A 12 -11.28 -9.94 -0.24
N ALA A 13 -10.75 -10.93 -0.97
CA ALA A 13 -9.59 -11.71 -0.56
C ALA A 13 -8.34 -10.83 -0.48
N SER A 14 -8.05 -10.07 -1.55
CA SER A 14 -6.95 -9.09 -1.59
C SER A 14 -7.07 -8.03 -0.49
N LEU A 15 -8.29 -7.57 -0.20
CA LEU A 15 -8.55 -6.64 0.91
C LEU A 15 -8.26 -7.27 2.29
N GLY A 16 -8.50 -8.58 2.44
CA GLY A 16 -8.16 -9.33 3.65
C GLY A 16 -6.65 -9.32 3.89
N VAL A 17 -5.87 -9.75 2.90
CA VAL A 17 -4.41 -9.82 2.99
C VAL A 17 -3.79 -8.45 3.28
N VAL A 18 -4.25 -7.40 2.59
CA VAL A 18 -3.75 -6.03 2.84
C VAL A 18 -4.09 -5.52 4.24
N LYS A 19 -5.21 -5.95 4.83
CA LYS A 19 -5.52 -5.62 6.23
C LYS A 19 -4.58 -6.34 7.18
N ASP A 20 -4.33 -7.62 6.96
CA ASP A 20 -3.48 -8.43 7.82
C ASP A 20 -2.05 -7.88 7.81
N ALA A 21 -1.49 -7.55 6.63
CA ALA A 21 -0.18 -6.93 6.51
C ALA A 21 -0.10 -5.55 7.20
N LEU A 22 -1.16 -4.74 7.12
CA LEU A 22 -1.23 -3.46 7.83
C LEU A 22 -1.26 -3.65 9.34
N ASP A 23 -2.09 -4.57 9.82
CA ASP A 23 -2.25 -4.84 11.26
C ASP A 23 -0.95 -5.44 11.84
N GLU A 24 -0.26 -6.30 11.08
CA GLU A 24 1.07 -6.82 11.43
C GLU A 24 2.11 -5.69 11.53
N MET A 25 2.17 -4.79 10.54
CA MET A 25 3.08 -3.65 10.59
C MET A 25 2.77 -2.69 11.74
N GLU A 26 1.49 -2.46 12.06
CA GLU A 26 1.09 -1.63 13.20
C GLU A 26 1.50 -2.27 14.54
N ARG A 27 1.41 -3.60 14.68
CA ARG A 27 1.91 -4.32 15.86
C ARG A 27 3.43 -4.26 15.96
N ALA A 28 4.13 -4.55 14.87
CA ALA A 28 5.59 -4.51 14.81
C ALA A 28 6.12 -3.12 15.18
N LEU A 29 5.41 -2.05 14.81
CA LEU A 29 5.73 -0.68 15.18
C LEU A 29 5.68 -0.38 16.68
N VAL A 30 4.72 -1.00 17.38
CA VAL A 30 4.54 -0.88 18.83
C VAL A 30 5.59 -1.71 19.56
N GLU A 31 5.85 -2.93 19.08
CA GLU A 31 6.76 -3.89 19.72
C GLU A 31 8.25 -3.60 19.43
N GLY A 32 8.57 -3.10 18.25
CA GLY A 32 9.94 -2.81 17.78
C GLY A 32 10.50 -1.48 18.27
N GLN A 33 10.13 -1.03 19.47
CA GLN A 33 10.84 0.05 20.15
C GLN A 33 12.17 -0.49 20.69
N ASP A 34 13.26 0.27 20.50
CA ASP A 34 14.55 -0.07 21.10
C ASP A 34 14.45 0.15 22.62
N PRO A 35 14.49 -0.91 23.44
CA PRO A 35 14.37 -0.79 24.90
C PRO A 35 15.55 -0.05 25.53
N TYR A 36 16.58 0.28 24.74
CA TYR A 36 17.78 0.95 25.18
C TYR A 36 18.02 2.29 24.46
N SER A 37 17.00 2.87 23.81
CA SER A 37 17.12 4.15 23.11
C SER A 37 17.71 5.29 23.95
N ASP A 38 17.54 5.22 25.27
CA ASP A 38 17.90 6.27 26.22
C ASP A 38 19.32 6.11 26.79
N ILE A 39 20.02 5.03 26.45
CA ILE A 39 21.37 4.78 26.96
C ILE A 39 22.37 5.42 25.99
N MET A 40 23.03 6.49 26.45
CA MET A 40 24.11 7.12 25.69
C MET A 40 25.22 6.10 25.40
N GLU A 41 25.71 6.07 24.17
CA GLU A 41 26.81 5.21 23.78
C GLU A 41 28.09 5.67 24.49
N ASP A 42 28.67 4.76 25.28
CA ASP A 42 29.97 4.98 25.88
C ASP A 42 31.04 4.83 24.77
N GLU A 43 31.78 5.91 24.51
CA GLU A 43 32.83 5.98 23.48
C GLU A 43 33.91 4.90 23.69
N GLU A 44 34.08 4.37 24.91
CA GLU A 44 35.04 3.30 25.23
C GLU A 44 34.53 1.88 24.95
N LEU A 45 33.22 1.63 24.87
CA LEU A 45 32.64 0.27 24.74
C LEU A 45 32.26 -0.12 23.30
N GLY A 46 32.48 0.77 22.33
CA GLY A 46 32.16 0.53 20.93
C GLY A 46 30.67 0.63 20.58
N PHE A 47 30.36 0.65 19.28
CA PHE A 47 28.97 0.73 18.81
C PHE A 47 28.15 -0.48 19.27
N ARG A 48 26.91 -0.23 19.72
CA ARG A 48 25.93 -1.28 20.02
C ARG A 48 25.71 -2.14 18.77
N GLY A 49 26.12 -3.41 18.84
CA GLY A 49 26.04 -4.36 17.72
C GLY A 49 24.64 -4.79 17.29
N ASN A 50 23.57 -4.20 17.86
CA ASN A 50 22.17 -4.47 17.55
C ASN A 50 21.45 -3.28 16.86
N ARG A 51 22.18 -2.26 16.40
CA ARG A 51 21.57 -1.09 15.73
C ARG A 51 20.80 -1.45 14.47
N ASP A 52 21.15 -2.55 13.82
CA ASP A 52 20.50 -3.10 12.63
C ASP A 52 19.20 -3.85 12.93
N THR A 53 18.89 -4.16 14.20
CA THR A 53 17.66 -4.85 14.60
C THR A 53 16.49 -3.90 14.91
N TYR A 54 16.72 -2.59 14.94
CA TYR A 54 15.70 -1.58 15.28
C TYR A 54 15.57 -0.50 14.21
N TRP A 55 14.39 0.12 14.12
CA TRP A 55 14.19 1.30 13.29
C TRP A 55 14.85 2.53 13.89
N SER A 56 15.72 3.18 13.12
CA SER A 56 16.23 4.51 13.44
C SER A 56 15.12 5.57 13.37
N GLU A 57 15.38 6.78 13.90
CA GLU A 57 14.44 7.90 13.77
C GLU A 57 14.15 8.26 12.30
N ALA A 58 15.17 8.15 11.43
CA ALA A 58 15.01 8.37 9.99
C ALA A 58 14.10 7.31 9.36
N ASP A 59 14.28 6.04 9.74
CA ASP A 59 13.43 4.94 9.25
C ASP A 59 11.99 5.13 9.70
N ARG A 60 11.75 5.57 10.94
CA ARG A 60 10.39 5.85 11.46
C ARG A 60 9.68 6.96 10.66
N LYS A 61 10.39 7.99 10.23
CA LYS A 61 9.84 9.05 9.36
C LYS A 61 9.45 8.48 7.99
N LEU A 62 10.32 7.69 7.38
CA LEU A 62 10.06 7.02 6.09
C LEU A 62 8.88 6.02 6.20
N LEU A 63 8.87 5.22 7.25
CA LEU A 63 7.85 4.22 7.56
C LEU A 63 6.45 4.85 7.66
N SER A 64 6.32 6.02 8.28
CA SER A 64 5.03 6.72 8.38
C SER A 64 4.38 6.98 7.01
N SER A 65 5.21 7.27 5.99
CA SER A 65 4.73 7.51 4.62
C SER A 65 4.44 6.19 3.88
N CYS A 66 5.21 5.13 4.15
CA CYS A 66 4.94 3.79 3.63
C CYS A 66 3.60 3.25 4.18
N MET A 67 3.36 3.41 5.48
CA MET A 67 2.09 3.08 6.13
C MET A 67 0.92 3.87 5.53
N GLY A 68 1.12 5.15 5.20
CA GLY A 68 0.13 5.95 4.50
C GLY A 68 -0.26 5.37 3.13
N LEU A 69 0.72 4.85 2.39
CA LEU A 69 0.50 4.20 1.09
C LEU A 69 -0.21 2.84 1.23
N MET A 70 0.16 2.02 2.23
CA MET A 70 -0.55 0.78 2.54
C MET A 70 -2.01 1.05 2.96
N LYS A 71 -2.25 2.11 3.76
CA LYS A 71 -3.61 2.56 4.13
C LYS A 71 -4.41 3.03 2.91
N ALA A 72 -3.78 3.75 1.98
CA ALA A 72 -4.40 4.10 0.71
C ALA A 72 -4.76 2.86 -0.12
N SER A 73 -3.93 1.81 -0.07
CA SER A 73 -4.20 0.52 -0.74
C SER A 73 -5.45 -0.17 -0.19
N LYS A 74 -5.57 -0.27 1.14
CA LYS A 74 -6.76 -0.77 1.82
C LYS A 74 -8.01 0.04 1.47
N ALA A 75 -7.91 1.37 1.46
CA ALA A 75 -9.03 2.25 1.12
C ALA A 75 -9.45 2.09 -0.35
N CYS A 76 -8.48 1.97 -1.27
CA CYS A 76 -8.69 1.71 -2.69
C CYS A 76 -9.46 0.40 -2.89
N LEU A 77 -8.95 -0.72 -2.39
CA LEU A 77 -9.61 -2.03 -2.47
C LEU A 77 -11.03 -2.00 -1.89
N LYS A 78 -11.22 -1.34 -0.73
CA LYS A 78 -12.54 -1.21 -0.09
C LYS A 78 -13.52 -0.43 -0.97
N LYS A 79 -13.07 0.66 -1.59
CA LYS A 79 -13.91 1.50 -2.47
C LYS A 79 -14.23 0.79 -3.78
N VAL A 80 -13.22 0.19 -4.42
CA VAL A 80 -13.37 -0.61 -5.65
C VAL A 80 -14.36 -1.77 -5.43
N LEU A 81 -14.21 -2.53 -4.33
CA LEU A 81 -15.16 -3.57 -3.96
C LEU A 81 -16.59 -3.04 -3.79
N GLY A 82 -16.73 -1.86 -3.19
CA GLY A 82 -18.03 -1.20 -3.01
C GLY A 82 -18.71 -0.87 -4.34
N VAL A 83 -17.97 -0.26 -5.27
CA VAL A 83 -18.53 0.13 -6.57
C VAL A 83 -18.77 -1.09 -7.48
N VAL A 84 -17.94 -2.13 -7.43
CA VAL A 84 -18.19 -3.39 -8.14
C VAL A 84 -19.49 -4.04 -7.64
N LYS A 85 -19.72 -4.06 -6.32
CA LYS A 85 -20.97 -4.61 -5.75
C LYS A 85 -22.20 -3.77 -6.11
N ALA A 86 -22.07 -2.45 -6.15
CA ALA A 86 -23.19 -1.54 -6.39
C ALA A 86 -23.54 -1.38 -7.89
N TYR A 87 -22.53 -1.34 -8.75
CA TYR A 87 -22.66 -0.93 -10.15
C TYR A 87 -22.11 -1.94 -11.16
N GLY A 88 -21.41 -2.99 -10.70
CA GLY A 88 -20.88 -4.04 -11.57
C GLY A 88 -21.98 -4.77 -12.31
N LYS A 89 -21.88 -4.77 -13.65
CA LYS A 89 -22.78 -5.50 -14.55
C LYS A 89 -21.98 -6.50 -15.36
N ALA A 90 -22.64 -7.56 -15.79
CA ALA A 90 -22.05 -8.61 -16.62
C ALA A 90 -23.02 -8.98 -17.75
N ASP A 91 -23.73 -7.98 -18.27
CA ASP A 91 -24.78 -8.14 -19.28
C ASP A 91 -24.20 -8.14 -20.70
N SER A 92 -22.98 -7.61 -20.89
CA SER A 92 -22.27 -7.61 -22.17
C SER A 92 -20.81 -8.08 -22.02
N PRO A 93 -20.18 -8.57 -23.10
CA PRO A 93 -18.77 -8.95 -23.10
C PRO A 93 -17.84 -7.81 -22.64
N GLU A 94 -18.13 -6.57 -23.04
CA GLU A 94 -17.32 -5.40 -22.66
C GLU A 94 -17.38 -5.14 -21.16
N GLN A 95 -18.53 -5.33 -20.53
CA GLN A 95 -18.67 -5.18 -19.08
C GLN A 95 -17.95 -6.30 -18.33
N ILE A 96 -17.98 -7.53 -18.86
CA ILE A 96 -17.23 -8.66 -18.32
C ILE A 96 -15.73 -8.35 -18.38
N THR A 97 -15.20 -7.94 -19.54
CA THR A 97 -13.79 -7.56 -19.69
C THR A 97 -13.40 -6.44 -18.73
N GLN A 98 -14.23 -5.40 -18.55
CA GLN A 98 -13.93 -4.31 -17.62
C GLN A 98 -13.86 -4.77 -16.15
N LEU A 99 -14.67 -5.76 -15.75
CA LEU A 99 -14.59 -6.35 -14.41
C LEU A 99 -13.33 -7.21 -14.27
N ASP A 100 -12.96 -7.96 -15.31
CA ASP A 100 -11.78 -8.81 -15.32
C ASP A 100 -10.50 -7.97 -15.26
N ASP A 101 -10.39 -6.93 -16.09
CA ASP A 101 -9.26 -5.98 -16.08
C ASP A 101 -9.06 -5.34 -14.70
N LEU A 102 -10.18 -5.02 -14.02
CA LEU A 102 -10.18 -4.46 -12.68
C LEU A 102 -9.73 -5.48 -11.62
N ALA A 103 -10.17 -6.73 -11.74
CA ALA A 103 -9.74 -7.81 -10.85
C ALA A 103 -8.25 -8.10 -11.01
N ASP A 104 -7.77 -8.21 -12.25
CA ASP A 104 -6.38 -8.50 -12.59
C ASP A 104 -5.44 -7.46 -11.99
N ILE A 105 -5.71 -6.18 -12.22
CA ILE A 105 -4.84 -5.13 -11.68
C ILE A 105 -4.96 -5.00 -10.16
N ALA A 106 -6.15 -5.21 -9.58
CA ALA A 106 -6.32 -5.13 -8.12
C ALA A 106 -5.63 -6.28 -7.40
N ASN A 107 -5.45 -7.43 -8.05
CA ASN A 107 -4.69 -8.56 -7.51
C ASN A 107 -3.18 -8.27 -7.42
N GLU A 108 -2.65 -7.28 -8.16
CA GLU A 108 -1.26 -6.84 -8.01
C GLU A 108 -1.03 -5.99 -6.75
N ILE A 109 -2.09 -5.46 -6.12
CA ILE A 109 -1.97 -4.65 -4.90
C ILE A 109 -1.39 -5.48 -3.77
N SER A 110 -1.92 -6.68 -3.53
CA SER A 110 -1.54 -7.49 -2.37
C SER A 110 -0.05 -7.87 -2.39
N PRO A 111 0.52 -8.42 -3.48
CA PRO A 111 1.95 -8.67 -3.56
C PRO A 111 2.80 -7.40 -3.43
N SER A 112 2.35 -6.27 -3.98
CA SER A 112 3.10 -5.01 -3.89
C SER A 112 3.09 -4.43 -2.46
N VAL A 113 2.01 -4.64 -1.70
CA VAL A 113 1.94 -4.30 -0.28
C VAL A 113 2.86 -5.20 0.54
N ASP A 114 2.88 -6.50 0.25
CA ASP A 114 3.75 -7.48 0.93
C ASP A 114 5.24 -7.17 0.69
N GLU A 115 5.64 -6.93 -0.56
CA GLU A 115 7.00 -6.52 -0.91
C GLU A 115 7.43 -5.23 -0.21
N LEU A 116 6.51 -4.25 -0.09
CA LEU A 116 6.77 -3.04 0.68
C LEU A 116 6.92 -3.37 2.17
N ALA A 117 6.00 -4.13 2.75
CA ALA A 117 6.01 -4.53 4.16
C ALA A 117 7.30 -5.28 4.54
N LEU A 118 7.77 -6.20 3.70
CA LEU A 118 9.03 -6.90 3.92
C LEU A 118 10.23 -5.97 3.83
N SER A 119 10.22 -5.01 2.90
CA SER A 119 11.34 -4.07 2.72
C SER A 119 11.49 -3.04 3.84
N ILE A 120 10.44 -2.82 4.64
CA ILE A 120 10.44 -1.84 5.71
C ILE A 120 10.91 -2.41 7.05
N TYR A 121 11.14 -3.71 7.20
CA TYR A 121 11.75 -4.27 8.41
C TYR A 121 13.27 -3.96 8.49
N PRO A 122 13.84 -3.79 9.71
CA PRO A 122 15.27 -3.61 9.87
C PRO A 122 16.09 -4.86 9.45
N PRO A 123 17.31 -4.69 8.92
CA PRO A 123 17.91 -3.41 8.50
C PRO A 123 17.26 -2.88 7.21
N MET A 124 16.74 -1.65 7.29
CA MET A 124 15.95 -1.06 6.20
C MET A 124 16.86 -0.53 5.08
N ASN A 125 16.71 -1.06 3.86
CA ASN A 125 17.34 -0.50 2.67
C ASN A 125 16.41 0.56 2.05
N GLN A 126 16.75 1.84 2.25
CA GLN A 126 15.93 2.98 1.80
C GLN A 126 15.69 3.00 0.28
N LEU A 127 16.65 2.52 -0.54
CA LEU A 127 16.47 2.43 -1.99
C LEU A 127 15.45 1.34 -2.34
N THR A 128 15.54 0.16 -1.73
CA THR A 128 14.56 -0.93 -1.90
C THR A 128 13.16 -0.47 -1.49
N VAL A 129 13.03 0.21 -0.35
CA VAL A 129 11.75 0.76 0.12
C VAL A 129 11.17 1.75 -0.90
N ARG A 130 12.01 2.65 -1.44
CA ARG A 130 11.59 3.61 -2.47
C ARG A 130 11.07 2.91 -3.72
N LEU A 131 11.76 1.88 -4.19
CA LEU A 131 11.38 1.12 -5.38
C LEU A 131 10.07 0.35 -5.17
N ASN A 132 9.92 -0.35 -4.04
CA ASN A 132 8.71 -1.10 -3.71
C ASN A 132 7.52 -0.15 -3.50
N ALA A 133 7.72 1.00 -2.85
CA ALA A 133 6.70 2.03 -2.73
C ALA A 133 6.29 2.61 -4.08
N ALA A 134 7.24 2.85 -4.99
CA ALA A 134 6.96 3.33 -6.33
C ALA A 134 6.15 2.30 -7.16
N LYS A 135 6.48 1.01 -7.04
CA LYS A 135 5.70 -0.09 -7.63
C LYS A 135 4.26 -0.08 -7.11
N LEU A 136 4.07 -0.08 -5.79
CA LEU A 136 2.74 -0.03 -5.18
C LEU A 136 1.95 1.21 -5.62
N ALA A 137 2.57 2.39 -5.61
CA ALA A 137 1.93 3.63 -6.07
C ALA A 137 1.50 3.55 -7.55
N SER A 138 2.31 2.93 -8.41
CA SER A 138 1.97 2.71 -9.82
C SER A 138 0.76 1.77 -9.97
N VAL A 139 0.75 0.66 -9.24
CA VAL A 139 -0.38 -0.29 -9.24
C VAL A 139 -1.67 0.41 -8.80
N LEU A 140 -1.64 1.13 -7.66
CA LEU A 140 -2.81 1.85 -7.15
C LEU A 140 -3.35 2.87 -8.15
N LYS A 141 -2.48 3.64 -8.80
CA LYS A 141 -2.91 4.59 -9.82
C LYS A 141 -3.56 3.90 -11.02
N LYS A 142 -3.02 2.76 -11.45
CA LYS A 142 -3.58 1.98 -12.56
C LYS A 142 -4.96 1.42 -12.19
N VAL A 143 -5.14 0.92 -10.96
CA VAL A 143 -6.45 0.47 -10.44
C VAL A 143 -7.46 1.62 -10.44
N LEU A 144 -7.06 2.78 -9.92
CA LEU A 144 -7.92 3.96 -9.83
C LEU A 144 -8.32 4.47 -11.22
N GLU A 145 -7.39 4.49 -12.18
CA GLU A 145 -7.67 4.90 -13.56
C GLU A 145 -8.61 3.91 -14.26
N ILE A 146 -8.33 2.60 -14.18
CA ILE A 146 -9.21 1.57 -14.75
C ILE A 146 -10.61 1.68 -14.15
N THR A 147 -10.71 1.80 -12.82
CA THR A 147 -11.99 1.99 -12.12
C THR A 147 -12.74 3.19 -12.68
N LYS A 148 -12.07 4.35 -12.79
CA LYS A 148 -12.65 5.60 -13.30
C LYS A 148 -13.20 5.47 -14.71
N THR A 149 -12.49 4.77 -15.59
CA THR A 149 -12.89 4.60 -16.99
C THR A 149 -13.90 3.48 -17.23
N SER A 150 -14.15 2.64 -16.22
CA SER A 150 -15.06 1.50 -16.32
C SER A 150 -16.51 1.87 -16.03
N HIS A 151 -17.43 0.97 -16.40
CA HIS A 151 -18.86 1.12 -16.10
C HIS A 151 -19.20 1.13 -14.60
N VAL A 152 -18.28 0.71 -13.71
CA VAL A 152 -18.56 0.67 -12.26
C VAL A 152 -18.40 2.02 -11.57
N CYS A 153 -17.86 3.04 -12.24
CA CYS A 153 -17.62 4.36 -11.67
C CYS A 153 -18.55 5.43 -12.28
N PRO A 154 -19.80 5.57 -11.80
CA PRO A 154 -20.63 6.71 -12.19
C PRO A 154 -20.05 8.03 -11.67
N PRO A 155 -20.49 9.20 -12.19
CA PRO A 155 -19.95 10.50 -11.79
C PRO A 155 -19.98 10.79 -10.28
N SER A 156 -20.92 10.19 -9.53
CA SER A 156 -20.98 10.31 -8.07
C SER A 156 -19.79 9.69 -7.34
N GLU A 157 -19.07 8.77 -7.98
CA GLU A 157 -17.94 8.05 -7.40
C GLU A 157 -16.58 8.68 -7.74
N GLU A 158 -16.50 9.59 -8.73
CA GLU A 158 -15.23 10.18 -9.17
C GLU A 158 -14.47 10.93 -8.06
N GLY A 159 -15.19 11.53 -7.11
CA GLY A 159 -14.58 12.34 -6.05
C GLY A 159 -13.63 11.55 -5.15
N TRP A 160 -13.98 10.30 -4.79
CA TRP A 160 -13.07 9.50 -3.96
C TRP A 160 -11.90 8.94 -4.76
N VAL A 161 -12.09 8.71 -6.07
CA VAL A 161 -11.01 8.28 -6.97
C VAL A 161 -9.92 9.35 -6.99
N GLN A 162 -10.31 10.61 -7.23
CA GLN A 162 -9.39 11.75 -7.24
C GLN A 162 -8.70 11.93 -5.89
N PHE A 163 -9.45 11.82 -4.79
CA PHE A 163 -8.91 11.91 -3.43
C PHE A 163 -7.85 10.83 -3.18
N LEU A 164 -8.11 9.57 -3.55
CA LEU A 164 -7.16 8.49 -3.34
C LEU A 164 -5.92 8.63 -4.24
N THR A 165 -6.06 9.08 -5.49
CA THR A 165 -4.92 9.41 -6.34
C THR A 165 -4.03 10.46 -5.68
N GLY A 166 -4.62 11.54 -5.15
CA GLY A 166 -3.89 12.57 -4.42
C GLY A 166 -3.21 12.05 -3.14
N ALA A 167 -3.85 11.14 -2.41
CA ALA A 167 -3.26 10.50 -1.24
C ALA A 167 -2.05 9.62 -1.60
N VAL A 168 -2.12 8.88 -2.72
CA VAL A 168 -0.98 8.10 -3.25
C VAL A 168 0.18 9.03 -3.60
N ASP A 169 -0.08 10.11 -4.33
CA ASP A 169 0.93 11.09 -4.72
C ASP A 169 1.61 11.76 -3.52
N HIS A 170 0.81 12.17 -2.53
CA HIS A 170 1.31 12.78 -1.30
C HIS A 170 2.31 11.88 -0.56
N ASN A 171 1.94 10.61 -0.35
CA ASN A 171 2.81 9.66 0.33
C ASN A 171 4.06 9.34 -0.48
N MET A 172 3.92 9.14 -1.80
CA MET A 172 5.07 8.88 -2.67
C MET A 172 6.05 10.06 -2.71
N ASN A 173 5.54 11.30 -2.71
CA ASN A 173 6.39 12.50 -2.67
C ASN A 173 7.18 12.59 -1.36
N LYS A 174 6.56 12.28 -0.21
CA LYS A 174 7.28 12.19 1.06
C LYS A 174 8.38 11.12 1.04
N ILE A 175 8.07 9.93 0.52
CA ILE A 175 9.05 8.84 0.39
C ILE A 175 10.23 9.29 -0.48
N LYS A 176 9.98 9.95 -1.62
CA LYS A 176 11.04 10.49 -2.49
C LYS A 176 11.92 11.51 -1.76
N ASN A 177 11.32 12.38 -0.95
CA ASN A 177 12.04 13.40 -0.19
C ASN A 177 12.92 12.77 0.90
N PHE A 178 12.41 11.79 1.65
CA PHE A 178 13.18 11.10 2.68
C PHE A 178 14.33 10.24 2.13
N THR A 179 14.24 9.83 0.86
CA THR A 179 15.22 8.94 0.21
C THR A 179 16.08 9.65 -0.83
N GLN A 180 16.09 10.99 -0.87
CA GLN A 180 16.79 11.75 -1.91
C GLN A 180 18.32 11.54 -1.87
N GLY A 181 18.91 11.32 -0.69
CA GLY A 181 20.35 11.08 -0.53
C GLY A 181 20.83 9.68 -0.93
N GLN A 182 19.94 8.82 -1.42
CA GLN A 182 20.24 7.44 -1.84
C GLN A 182 20.30 7.29 -3.37
N LEU A 183 20.15 8.39 -4.12
CA LEU A 183 20.16 8.45 -5.59
C LEU A 183 21.51 8.92 -6.13
#